data_AF-A0A1S8TMD2-F1
#
_entry.id   AF-A0A1S8TMD2-F1
#
_cell.length_a   1.000
_cell.length_b   1.000
_cell.length_c   1.000
_cell.angle_alpha   90.00
_cell.angle_beta   90.00
_cell.angle_gamma   90.00
#
_symmetry.space_group_name_H-M   'P 1'
#
loop_
_entity.id
_entity.type
_entity.pdbx_description
1 polymer ?
#
loop_
_entity_poly.entity_id
_entity_poly.type
_entity_poly.pdbx_seq_one_letter_code
_entity_poly.pdbx_strand_id
1 'polypeptide(L)'
;MKHSHKDLDYKKFIYIFNTEGKKAAKEFVLSTTSFNYDYYVKLLKKYTGYVYNRQLKIYEPLSDESNAFISIDDLLSKGKNDATPIVASFPEKLYCKDPIDLLNIDLLQDRLMELSKYIKIAPSAKTIEINIIRLRESGYDVSIIN
;
A
#
# COMPACT_ATOMS: atom_id res chain seq x y z
N MET A 1 -35.84 16.24 -31.86
CA MET A 1 -35.72 17.05 -30.63
C MET A 1 -34.34 16.83 -30.03
N LYS A 2 -33.49 17.88 -29.98
CA LYS A 2 -32.18 17.80 -29.33
C LYS A 2 -32.40 17.97 -27.83
N HIS A 3 -32.53 16.88 -27.09
CA HIS A 3 -32.57 16.95 -25.63
C HIS A 3 -31.19 17.38 -25.13
N SER A 4 -31.16 18.52 -24.45
CA SER A 4 -29.95 19.03 -23.81
C SER A 4 -29.59 18.08 -22.68
N HIS A 5 -28.34 17.63 -22.62
CA HIS A 5 -27.86 16.72 -21.57
C HIS A 5 -28.03 17.27 -20.14
N LYS A 6 -28.42 18.54 -20.00
CA LYS A 6 -28.73 19.21 -18.74
C LYS A 6 -30.07 18.79 -18.11
N ASP A 7 -30.99 18.21 -18.88
CA ASP A 7 -32.33 17.83 -18.39
C ASP A 7 -32.39 16.39 -17.84
N LEU A 8 -31.24 15.69 -17.83
CA LEU A 8 -31.16 14.31 -17.40
C LEU A 8 -30.71 14.23 -15.95
N ASP A 9 -31.57 13.65 -15.12
CA ASP A 9 -31.38 13.55 -13.66
C ASP A 9 -30.42 12.41 -13.27
N TYR A 10 -29.15 12.56 -13.67
CA TYR A 10 -28.15 11.51 -13.47
C TYR A 10 -27.90 11.17 -11.99
N LYS A 11 -28.01 12.15 -11.09
CA LYS A 11 -27.88 11.93 -9.64
C LYS A 11 -28.96 11.00 -9.11
N LYS A 12 -30.19 11.16 -9.59
CA LYS A 12 -31.33 10.31 -9.21
C LYS A 12 -31.17 8.90 -9.76
N PHE A 13 -30.69 8.76 -11.00
CA PHE A 13 -30.35 7.45 -11.57
C PHE A 13 -29.28 6.72 -10.73
N ILE A 14 -28.20 7.40 -10.37
CA ILE A 14 -27.11 6.80 -9.57
C ILE A 14 -27.63 6.36 -8.19
N TYR A 15 -28.45 7.19 -7.54
CA TYR A 15 -29.07 6.85 -6.27
C TYR A 15 -29.91 5.57 -6.39
N ILE A 16 -30.88 5.53 -7.31
CA ILE A 16 -31.75 4.37 -7.53
C ILE A 16 -30.93 3.12 -7.87
N PHE A 17 -29.88 3.27 -8.70
CA PHE A 17 -29.02 2.15 -9.06
C PHE A 17 -28.28 1.58 -7.85
N ASN A 18 -27.82 2.44 -6.94
CA ASN A 18 -27.05 2.03 -5.75
C ASN A 18 -27.95 1.52 -4.61
N THR A 19 -29.20 1.97 -4.50
CA THR A 19 -30.15 1.58 -3.43
C THR A 19 -31.08 0.44 -3.83
N GLU A 20 -31.71 0.53 -5.00
CA GLU A 20 -32.76 -0.39 -5.47
C GLU A 20 -32.25 -1.36 -6.55
N GLY A 21 -31.08 -1.06 -7.13
CA GLY A 21 -30.38 -1.93 -8.06
C GLY A 21 -30.72 -1.71 -9.54
N LYS A 22 -30.10 -2.53 -10.38
CA LYS A 22 -30.10 -2.37 -11.85
C LYS A 22 -31.50 -2.40 -12.50
N LYS A 23 -32.44 -3.19 -11.95
CA LYS A 23 -33.79 -3.33 -12.53
C LYS A 23 -34.59 -2.02 -12.37
N ALA A 24 -34.64 -1.49 -11.16
CA ALA A 24 -35.30 -0.21 -10.85
C ALA A 24 -34.67 0.95 -11.62
N ALA A 25 -33.34 0.98 -11.73
CA ALA A 25 -32.66 2.01 -12.51
C ALA A 25 -32.97 1.93 -14.03
N LYS A 26 -33.19 0.73 -14.57
CA LYS A 26 -33.59 0.56 -15.97
C LYS A 26 -35.02 1.04 -16.21
N GLU A 27 -35.93 0.75 -15.27
CA GLU A 27 -37.31 1.24 -15.30
C GLU A 27 -37.36 2.77 -15.19
N PHE A 28 -36.51 3.37 -14.34
CA PHE A 28 -36.38 4.82 -14.23
C PHE A 28 -35.93 5.48 -15.55
N VAL A 29 -34.96 4.90 -16.26
CA VAL A 29 -34.53 5.44 -17.57
C VAL A 29 -35.64 5.32 -18.61
N LEU A 30 -36.36 4.20 -18.64
CA LEU A 30 -37.46 3.98 -19.58
C LEU A 30 -38.67 4.89 -19.30
N SER A 31 -38.95 5.20 -18.04
CA SER A 31 -40.08 6.07 -17.65
C SER A 31 -39.75 7.55 -17.79
N THR A 32 -38.50 7.94 -17.56
CA THR A 32 -38.08 9.35 -17.56
C THR A 32 -37.61 9.80 -18.94
N THR A 33 -37.14 8.89 -19.79
CA THR A 33 -36.53 9.25 -21.07
C THR A 33 -36.90 8.28 -22.19
N SER A 34 -36.97 8.78 -23.42
CA SER A 34 -37.16 7.95 -24.62
C SER A 34 -35.86 7.28 -25.11
N PHE A 35 -34.79 7.34 -24.32
CA PHE A 35 -33.49 6.80 -24.69
C PHE A 35 -33.33 5.34 -24.27
N ASN A 36 -32.58 4.58 -25.06
CA ASN A 36 -32.14 3.26 -24.64
C ASN A 36 -31.19 3.40 -23.42
N TYR A 37 -31.33 2.49 -22.46
CA TYR A 37 -30.48 2.37 -21.28
C TYR A 37 -28.98 2.43 -21.60
N ASP A 38 -28.53 1.72 -22.64
CA ASP A 38 -27.11 1.71 -23.02
C ASP A 38 -26.61 3.07 -23.49
N TYR A 39 -27.48 3.84 -24.14
CA TYR A 39 -27.19 5.21 -24.54
C TYR A 39 -27.14 6.13 -23.31
N TYR A 40 -28.07 5.96 -22.37
CA TYR A 40 -28.07 6.72 -21.12
C TYR A 40 -26.79 6.49 -20.30
N VAL A 41 -26.31 5.24 -20.19
CA VAL A 41 -25.06 4.91 -19.49
C VAL A 41 -23.84 5.55 -20.18
N LYS A 42 -23.82 5.59 -21.52
CA LYS A 42 -22.76 6.31 -22.26
C LYS A 42 -22.76 7.81 -21.96
N LEU A 43 -23.94 8.41 -21.86
CA LEU A 43 -24.08 9.82 -21.49
C LEU A 43 -23.63 10.07 -20.05
N LEU A 44 -24.03 9.21 -19.11
CA LEU A 44 -23.62 9.29 -17.72
C LEU A 44 -22.09 9.30 -17.60
N LYS A 45 -21.41 8.33 -18.21
CA LYS A 45 -19.94 8.27 -18.19
C LYS A 45 -19.29 9.53 -18.78
N LYS A 46 -19.90 10.13 -19.81
CA LYS A 46 -19.34 11.31 -20.50
C LYS A 46 -19.53 12.61 -19.72
N TYR A 47 -20.62 12.75 -18.98
CA TYR A 47 -21.03 14.04 -18.42
C TYR A 47 -20.99 14.14 -16.89
N THR A 48 -21.00 13.02 -16.17
CA THR A 48 -21.07 13.06 -14.69
C THR A 48 -19.77 12.70 -14.01
N GLY A 49 -18.81 12.11 -14.74
CA GLY A 49 -17.58 11.61 -14.16
C GLY A 49 -17.81 10.46 -13.18
N TYR A 50 -18.95 9.76 -13.22
CA TYR A 50 -19.15 8.54 -12.42
C TYR A 50 -18.69 7.30 -13.19
N VAL A 51 -18.03 6.39 -12.49
CA VAL A 51 -17.56 5.10 -13.02
C VAL A 51 -18.30 3.96 -12.33
N TYR A 52 -18.59 2.93 -13.11
CA TYR A 52 -19.19 1.71 -12.58
C TYR A 52 -18.11 0.83 -11.95
N ASN A 53 -18.18 0.64 -10.63
CA ASN A 53 -17.34 -0.28 -9.89
C ASN A 53 -17.85 -1.71 -10.07
N ARG A 54 -17.07 -2.57 -10.74
CA ARG A 54 -17.45 -3.97 -11.00
C ARG A 54 -17.46 -4.83 -9.74
N GLN A 55 -16.64 -4.50 -8.75
CA GLN A 55 -16.50 -5.29 -7.52
C GLN A 55 -17.68 -5.04 -6.59
N LEU A 56 -18.02 -3.76 -6.38
CA LEU A 56 -19.12 -3.35 -5.52
C LEU A 56 -20.47 -3.28 -6.24
N LYS A 57 -20.47 -3.38 -7.58
CA LYS A 57 -21.64 -3.26 -8.45
C LYS A 57 -22.43 -1.95 -8.26
N ILE A 58 -21.74 -0.86 -7.92
CA ILE A 58 -22.29 0.49 -7.71
C ILE A 58 -21.63 1.50 -8.63
N TYR A 59 -22.27 2.65 -8.82
CA TYR A 59 -21.63 3.82 -9.42
C TYR A 59 -20.97 4.66 -8.33
N GLU A 60 -19.69 4.96 -8.52
CA GLU A 60 -18.89 5.83 -7.67
C GLU A 60 -18.37 7.02 -8.50
N PRO A 61 -18.15 8.20 -7.89
CA PRO A 61 -17.46 9.27 -8.59
C PRO A 61 -16.08 8.75 -9.02
N LEU A 62 -15.62 9.13 -10.22
CA LEU A 62 -14.25 8.89 -10.65
C LEU A 62 -13.36 9.50 -9.57
N SER A 63 -12.76 8.64 -8.75
CA SER A 63 -11.70 9.08 -7.87
C SER A 63 -10.62 9.62 -8.77
N ASP A 64 -10.20 10.86 -8.55
CA ASP A 64 -9.00 11.41 -9.16
C ASP A 64 -7.81 10.55 -8.68
N GLU A 65 -7.59 9.40 -9.31
CA GLU A 65 -6.37 8.61 -9.14
C GLU A 65 -5.15 9.38 -9.68
N SER A 66 -5.37 10.49 -10.40
CA SER A 66 -4.37 11.52 -10.67
C SER A 66 -3.89 12.27 -9.43
N ASN A 67 -4.59 12.18 -8.30
CA ASN A 67 -4.16 12.70 -7.00
C ASN A 67 -3.62 11.58 -6.10
N ALA A 68 -2.94 10.58 -6.67
CA ALA A 68 -2.08 9.68 -5.91
C ALA A 68 -0.95 10.44 -5.17
N PHE A 69 -0.70 11.70 -5.53
CA PHE A 69 0.18 12.62 -4.83
C PHE A 69 -0.62 13.75 -4.19
N ILE A 70 -0.47 13.89 -2.87
CA ILE A 70 -0.97 15.03 -2.11
C ILE A 70 -0.11 16.24 -2.47
N SER A 71 -0.74 17.37 -2.84
CA SER A 71 -0.04 18.65 -3.02
C SER A 71 0.57 19.11 -1.69
N ILE A 72 1.74 19.75 -1.72
CA ILE A 72 2.37 20.36 -0.53
C ILE A 72 1.40 21.35 0.15
N ASP A 73 0.59 22.06 -0.65
CA ASP A 73 -0.39 23.00 -0.11
C ASP A 73 -1.56 22.29 0.60
N ASP A 74 -1.93 21.08 0.18
CA ASP A 74 -2.94 20.25 0.85
C ASP A 74 -2.41 19.61 2.14
N LEU A 75 -1.11 19.30 2.22
CA LEU A 75 -0.46 18.86 3.46
C LEU A 75 -0.44 19.97 4.52
N LEU A 76 -0.23 21.21 4.08
CA LEU A 76 -0.10 22.37 4.98
C LEU A 76 -1.45 22.97 5.37
N SER A 77 -2.47 22.84 4.52
CA SER A 77 -3.80 23.44 4.74
C SER A 77 -4.79 22.53 5.48
N LYS A 78 -4.50 21.23 5.66
CA LYS A 78 -5.37 20.31 6.41
C LYS A 78 -5.33 20.56 7.92
N GLY A 79 -5.93 21.67 8.33
CA GLY A 79 -6.18 22.06 9.70
C GLY A 79 -7.23 21.15 10.37
N LYS A 80 -6.73 20.26 11.24
CA LYS A 80 -7.27 19.86 12.55
C LYS A 80 -8.68 19.26 12.73
N ASN A 81 -9.56 19.17 11.74
CA ASN A 81 -10.99 18.97 12.08
C ASN A 81 -11.67 17.62 11.75
N ASP A 82 -11.09 16.69 10.99
CA ASP A 82 -11.78 15.42 10.65
C ASP A 82 -10.92 14.15 10.77
N ALA A 83 -9.85 14.18 11.57
CA ALA A 83 -9.17 12.94 11.94
C ALA A 83 -9.77 12.45 13.26
N THR A 84 -10.45 11.28 13.23
CA THR A 84 -10.61 10.48 14.44
C THR A 84 -9.25 10.41 15.12
N PRO A 85 -9.13 10.76 16.41
CA PRO A 85 -7.86 10.64 17.09
C PRO A 85 -7.58 9.14 17.19
N ILE A 86 -6.85 8.62 16.21
CA ILE A 86 -6.14 7.37 16.38
C ILE A 86 -5.18 7.71 17.51
N VAL A 87 -5.56 7.35 18.73
CA VAL A 87 -4.64 7.25 19.85
C VAL A 87 -3.71 6.10 19.48
N ALA A 88 -2.79 6.39 18.57
CA ALA A 88 -1.57 5.64 18.46
C ALA A 88 -0.89 5.91 19.79
N SER A 89 -1.02 4.97 20.72
CA SER A 89 -0.16 4.91 21.88
C SER A 89 1.25 4.81 21.31
N PHE A 90 1.93 5.94 21.20
CA PHE A 90 3.36 5.95 21.00
C PHE A 90 3.93 5.13 22.16
N PRO A 91 4.66 4.04 21.90
CA PRO A 91 5.33 3.34 22.97
C PRO A 91 6.23 4.36 23.66
N GLU A 92 6.07 4.47 24.98
CA GLU A 92 6.80 5.40 25.86
C GLU A 92 8.33 5.26 25.72
N LYS A 93 8.78 4.17 25.09
CA LYS A 93 10.15 3.93 24.64
C LYS A 93 10.14 3.49 23.18
N LEU A 94 10.42 4.41 22.27
CA LEU A 94 10.96 4.06 20.96
C LEU A 94 12.35 3.44 21.21
N TYR A 95 12.43 2.12 21.29
CA TYR A 95 13.70 1.41 21.08
C TYR A 95 14.07 1.51 19.59
N CYS A 96 14.38 2.72 19.12
CA CYS A 96 15.22 2.84 17.95
C CYS A 96 16.58 2.33 18.40
N LYS A 97 16.92 1.10 18.01
CA LYS A 97 18.32 0.67 18.06
C LYS A 97 19.11 1.73 17.31
N ASP A 98 20.16 2.26 17.93
CA ASP A 98 20.96 3.28 17.28
C ASP A 98 21.39 2.73 15.91
N PRO A 99 21.31 3.53 14.83
CA PRO A 99 21.66 3.04 13.49
C PRO A 99 23.12 2.55 13.43
N ILE A 100 23.98 3.07 14.32
CA ILE A 100 25.35 2.61 14.53
C ILE A 100 25.39 1.20 15.13
N ASP A 101 24.50 0.89 16.08
CA ASP A 101 24.42 -0.45 16.68
C ASP A 101 23.96 -1.49 15.66
N LEU A 102 23.02 -1.14 14.78
CA LEU A 102 22.62 -2.00 13.67
C LEU A 102 23.79 -2.29 12.73
N LEU A 103 24.53 -1.24 12.34
CA LEU A 103 25.73 -1.39 11.51
C LEU A 103 26.80 -2.26 12.19
N ASN A 104 27.00 -2.09 13.50
CA ASN A 104 27.95 -2.88 14.26
C ASN A 104 27.54 -4.36 14.31
N ILE A 105 26.24 -4.64 14.48
CA ILE A 105 25.72 -6.01 14.46
C ILE A 105 25.96 -6.66 13.10
N ASP A 106 25.66 -5.95 12.01
CA ASP A 106 25.86 -6.45 10.65
C ASP A 106 27.34 -6.74 10.38
N LEU A 107 28.23 -5.81 10.77
CA LEU A 107 29.67 -6.00 10.64
C LEU A 107 30.18 -7.21 11.44
N LEU A 108 29.72 -7.37 12.68
CA LEU A 108 30.06 -8.53 13.51
C LEU A 108 29.55 -9.83 12.90
N GLN A 109 28.33 -9.83 12.35
CA GLN A 109 27.75 -10.98 11.69
C GLN A 109 28.56 -11.40 10.46
N ASP A 110 28.97 -10.44 9.61
CA ASP A 110 29.80 -10.71 8.44
C ASP A 110 31.16 -11.29 8.84
N ARG A 111 31.78 -10.75 9.89
CA ARG A 111 33.06 -11.26 10.41
C ARG A 111 32.93 -12.66 11.00
N LEU A 112 31.87 -12.94 11.75
CA LEU A 112 31.60 -14.28 12.28
C LEU A 112 31.33 -15.29 11.16
N MET A 113 30.60 -14.87 10.13
CA MET A 113 30.35 -15.71 8.95
C MET A 113 31.65 -16.03 8.20
N GLU A 114 32.55 -15.05 8.06
CA GLU A 114 33.87 -15.26 7.48
C GLU A 114 34.72 -16.25 8.31
N LEU A 115 34.76 -16.09 9.63
CA LEU A 115 35.50 -16.98 10.54
C LEU A 115 34.91 -18.40 10.59
N SER A 116 33.59 -18.54 10.43
CA SER A 116 32.91 -19.84 10.43
C SER A 116 33.37 -20.80 9.31
N LYS A 117 34.00 -20.27 8.25
CA LYS A 117 34.63 -21.08 7.19
C LYS A 117 35.81 -21.92 7.70
N TYR A 118 36.45 -21.46 8.76
CA TYR A 118 37.68 -22.05 9.30
C TYR A 118 37.47 -22.69 10.66
N ILE A 119 36.47 -22.23 11.43
CA ILE A 119 36.24 -22.64 12.81
C ILE A 119 34.94 -23.44 12.90
N LYS A 120 35.01 -24.62 13.50
CA LYS A 120 33.84 -25.40 13.91
C LYS A 120 33.77 -25.44 15.43
N ILE A 121 32.62 -25.08 15.97
CA ILE A 121 32.34 -25.15 17.40
C ILE A 121 31.45 -26.37 17.62
N ALA A 122 31.87 -27.29 18.48
CA ALA A 122 31.08 -28.45 18.87
C ALA A 122 30.66 -28.30 20.35
N PRO A 123 29.48 -27.71 20.65
CA PRO A 123 29.07 -27.42 22.02
C PRO A 123 28.93 -28.67 22.88
N SER A 124 28.48 -29.78 22.28
CA SER A 124 28.33 -31.07 22.95
C SER A 124 29.66 -31.63 23.45
N ALA A 125 30.74 -31.45 22.67
CA ALA A 125 32.07 -31.91 23.00
C ALA A 125 32.91 -30.86 23.76
N LYS A 126 32.41 -29.61 23.88
CA LYS A 126 33.16 -28.44 24.37
C LYS A 126 34.49 -28.24 23.63
N THR A 127 34.54 -28.56 22.34
CA THR A 127 35.74 -28.41 21.49
C THR A 127 35.53 -27.36 20.42
N ILE A 128 36.64 -26.70 20.05
CA ILE A 128 36.72 -25.79 18.92
C ILE A 128 37.77 -26.36 17.97
N GLU A 129 37.35 -26.68 16.75
CA GLU A 129 38.21 -27.18 15.69
C GLU A 129 38.54 -26.04 14.75
N ILE A 130 39.83 -25.78 14.53
CA ILE A 130 40.31 -24.69 13.66
C ILE A 130 41.07 -25.32 12.50
N ASN A 131 40.63 -25.04 11.27
CA ASN A 131 41.30 -25.47 10.06
C ASN A 131 42.45 -24.52 9.71
N ILE A 132 43.63 -24.81 10.27
CA ILE A 132 44.84 -23.99 10.10
C ILE A 132 45.33 -23.98 8.64
N ILE A 133 45.11 -25.06 7.88
CA ILE A 133 45.55 -25.16 6.48
C ILE A 133 44.80 -24.13 5.63
N ARG A 134 43.47 -24.11 5.73
CA ARG A 134 42.63 -23.14 5.00
C ARG A 134 42.87 -21.69 5.42
N LEU A 135 43.19 -21.46 6.70
CA LEU A 135 43.56 -20.13 7.18
C LEU A 135 44.84 -19.62 6.50
N ARG A 136 45.88 -20.46 6.43
CA ARG A 136 47.14 -20.11 5.76
C ARG A 136 46.97 -19.93 4.25
N GLU A 137 46.17 -20.78 3.59
CA GLU A 137 45.83 -20.61 2.18
C GLU A 137 45.12 -19.28 1.89
N SER A 138 44.36 -18.78 2.87
CA SER A 138 43.66 -17.49 2.78
C SER A 138 44.53 -16.30 3.23
N GLY A 139 45.80 -16.52 3.56
CA GLY A 139 46.77 -15.47 3.91
C GLY A 139 46.80 -15.08 5.38
N TYR A 140 46.18 -15.85 6.28
CA TYR A 140 46.22 -15.59 7.72
C TYR A 140 47.39 -16.29 8.40
N ASP A 141 48.11 -15.55 9.23
CA ASP A 141 49.08 -16.10 10.18
C ASP A 141 48.41 -16.41 11.52
N VAL A 142 48.77 -17.55 12.09
CA VAL A 142 48.20 -18.03 13.36
C VAL A 142 49.28 -18.00 14.43
N SER A 143 49.08 -17.17 15.45
CA SER A 143 49.91 -17.13 16.66
C SER A 143 49.16 -17.78 17.83
N ILE A 144 49.79 -18.74 18.49
CA ILE A 144 49.27 -19.31 19.74
C ILE A 144 49.74 -18.39 20.88
N ILE A 145 48.78 -17.80 21.59
CA ILE A 145 49.03 -17.01 22.79
C ILE A 145 48.77 -17.92 23.99
N ASN A 146 49.79 -18.13 24.82
CA ASN A 146 49.70 -18.87 26.07
C ASN A 146 49.34 -17.96 27.24
#